data_AF-A0A7C5UVA5-F1
#
_entry.id   AF-A0A7C5UVA5-F1
#
_cell.length_a   1.000
_cell.length_b   1.000
_cell.length_c   1.000
_cell.angle_alpha   90.00
_cell.angle_beta   90.00
_cell.angle_gamma   90.00
#
_symmetry.space_group_name_H-M   'P 1'
#
loop_
_entity.id
_entity.type
_entity.pdbx_description
1 polymer ?
#
loop_
_entity_poly.entity_id
_entity_poly.type
_entity_poly.pdbx_seq_one_letter_code
_entity_poly.pdbx_strand_id
1 'polypeptide(L)' 'MALEHYGLRPRSYAECFRRVSENINVKCYGDLEALARLRNILVHRYWVIKDDVVYNDVKKNFSCVAEFLNKVKELIA' A
#
# COMPACT_ATOMS: atom_id res chain seq x y z
N MET A 1 -7.76 -0.69 -11.37
CA MET A 1 -7.12 0.64 -11.16
C MET A 1 -5.82 0.82 -11.96
N ALA A 2 -4.68 0.23 -11.60
CA ALA A 2 -3.40 0.47 -12.32
C ALA A 2 -3.43 0.09 -13.81
N LEU A 3 -3.97 -1.09 -14.13
CA LEU A 3 -4.10 -1.55 -15.51
C LEU A 3 -5.20 -0.80 -16.27
N GLU A 4 -6.35 -0.60 -15.63
CA GLU A 4 -7.55 -0.01 -16.25
C GLU A 4 -7.41 1.49 -16.53
N HIS A 5 -6.84 2.26 -15.61
CA HIS A 5 -6.70 3.72 -15.74
C HIS A 5 -5.37 4.16 -16.37
N TYR A 6 -4.31 3.36 -16.24
CA TYR A 6 -2.96 3.78 -16.66
C TYR A 6 -2.27 2.80 -17.62
N GLY A 7 -2.91 1.69 -18.00
CA GLY A 7 -2.30 0.67 -18.87
C GLY A 7 -1.09 -0.04 -18.24
N LEU A 8 -0.89 0.11 -16.92
CA LEU A 8 0.28 -0.41 -16.22
C LEU A 8 0.15 -1.91 -15.95
N ARG A 9 1.24 -2.65 -16.17
CA ARG A 9 1.37 -4.08 -15.83
C ARG A 9 2.40 -4.27 -14.70
N PRO A 10 2.05 -3.92 -13.46
CA PRO A 10 2.91 -4.17 -12.30
C PRO A 10 3.14 -5.67 -12.09
N ARG A 11 4.35 -6.04 -11.68
CA ARG A 11 4.79 -7.42 -11.47
C ARG A 11 4.44 -7.94 -10.07
N SER A 12 3.96 -7.08 -9.18
CA SER A 12 3.52 -7.43 -7.83
C SER A 12 2.51 -6.42 -7.27
N TYR A 13 1.77 -6.82 -6.23
CA TYR A 13 0.87 -5.91 -5.50
C TYR A 13 1.59 -4.69 -4.91
N ALA A 14 2.84 -4.84 -4.43
CA ALA A 14 3.63 -3.72 -3.97
C ALA A 14 3.93 -2.74 -5.11
N GLU A 15 4.37 -3.27 -6.27
CA GLU A 15 4.65 -2.42 -7.44
C GLU A 15 3.40 -1.66 -7.91
N CYS A 16 2.19 -2.23 -7.78
CA CYS A 16 0.94 -1.50 -8.05
C CYS A 16 0.87 -0.19 -7.28
N PHE A 17 1.12 -0.22 -5.97
CA PHE A 17 1.04 0.97 -5.12
C PHE A 17 2.05 2.02 -5.52
N ARG A 18 3.29 1.63 -5.81
CA ARG A 18 4.31 2.56 -6.32
C ARG A 18 3.86 3.23 -7.61
N ARG A 19 3.50 2.44 -8.62
CA ARG A 19 3.18 2.98 -9.96
C ARG A 19 1.95 3.87 -9.95
N VAL A 20 0.90 3.48 -9.22
CA VAL A 20 -0.30 4.32 -9.09
C VAL A 20 0.05 5.59 -8.32
N SER A 21 0.76 5.49 -7.20
CA SER A 21 1.14 6.65 -6.38
C SER A 21 2.01 7.66 -7.15
N GLU A 22 2.93 7.19 -8.00
CA GLU A 22 3.73 8.03 -8.90
C GLU A 22 2.84 8.82 -9.87
N ASN A 23 1.75 8.23 -10.38
CA ASN A 23 0.81 8.90 -11.29
C ASN A 23 -0.13 9.88 -10.57
N ILE A 24 -0.44 9.65 -9.30
CA ILE A 24 -1.40 10.45 -8.51
C ILE A 24 -0.72 11.37 -7.49
N ASN A 25 0.62 11.47 -7.58
CA ASN A 25 1.50 12.31 -6.77
C ASN A 25 1.40 12.07 -5.24
N VAL A 26 1.28 10.80 -4.83
CA VAL A 26 1.38 10.39 -3.42
C VAL A 26 2.83 10.04 -3.11
N LYS A 27 3.49 10.78 -2.21
CA LYS A 27 4.95 10.68 -2.00
C LYS A 27 5.35 9.56 -1.04
N CYS A 28 4.48 9.19 -0.13
CA CYS A 28 4.73 8.20 0.93
C CYS A 28 4.52 6.75 0.46
N TYR A 29 4.51 6.48 -0.85
CA TYR A 29 4.14 5.18 -1.43
C TYR A 29 4.96 3.98 -0.90
N GLY A 30 6.17 4.22 -0.38
CA GLY A 30 6.97 3.19 0.28
C GLY A 30 6.26 2.53 1.47
N ASP A 31 5.42 3.28 2.19
CA ASP A 31 4.61 2.76 3.30
C ASP A 31 3.52 1.81 2.77
N LEU A 32 2.90 2.17 1.64
CA LEU A 32 1.89 1.33 0.99
C LEU A 32 2.50 0.03 0.45
N GLU A 33 3.71 0.10 -0.13
CA GLU A 33 4.47 -1.08 -0.54
C GLU A 33 4.81 -1.98 0.65
N ALA A 34 5.22 -1.39 1.77
CA ALA A 34 5.51 -2.12 3.01
C ALA A 34 4.27 -2.82 3.56
N LEU A 35 3.11 -2.15 3.57
CA LEU A 35 1.84 -2.73 3.98
C LEU A 35 1.41 -3.89 3.05
N ALA A 36 1.59 -3.74 1.73
CA ALA A 36 1.32 -4.80 0.77
C ALA A 36 2.21 -6.04 1.01
N ARG A 37 3.48 -5.84 1.39
CA ARG A 37 4.39 -6.94 1.77
C ARG A 37 4.01 -7.54 3.12
N LEU A 38 3.63 -6.73 4.11
CA LEU A 38 3.18 -7.20 5.43
C LEU A 38 1.98 -8.15 5.30
N ARG A 39 1.02 -7.83 4.42
CA ARG A 39 -0.12 -8.70 4.11
C ARG A 39 0.32 -10.11 3.70
N ASN A 40 1.41 -10.26 2.94
CA ASN A 40 1.92 -11.58 2.56
C ASN A 40 2.45 -12.37 3.76
N ILE A 41 3.08 -11.69 4.72
CA ILE A 41 3.58 -12.32 5.95
C ILE A 41 2.39 -12.73 6.83
N LEU A 42 1.43 -11.82 7.06
CA LEU A 42 0.22 -12.07 7.85
C LEU A 42 -0.62 -13.24 7.32
N VAL A 43 -0.70 -13.41 6.00
CA VAL A 43 -1.52 -14.47 5.41
C VAL A 43 -0.75 -15.80 5.27
N HIS A 44 0.51 -15.75 4.81
CA HIS A 44 1.22 -16.96 4.39
C HIS A 44 2.32 -17.41 5.34
N ARG A 45 2.74 -16.56 6.29
CA ARG A 45 3.85 -16.82 7.20
C ARG A 45 3.53 -16.35 8.62
N TYR A 46 2.27 -16.51 9.05
CA TYR A 46 1.80 -15.98 10.33
C TYR A 46 2.61 -16.51 11.53
N TRP A 47 3.16 -17.72 11.43
CA TRP A 47 3.97 -18.34 12.49
C TRP A 47 5.35 -17.71 12.72
N VAL A 48 5.85 -16.85 11.82
CA VAL A 48 7.13 -16.12 12.03
C VAL A 48 6.91 -14.66 12.47
N ILE A 49 5.67 -14.26 12.70
CA ILE A 49 5.32 -12.87 13.01
C ILE A 49 5.66 -12.56 14.47
N LYS A 50 6.19 -11.36 14.68
CA LYS A 50 6.35 -10.76 16.00
C LYS A 50 5.14 -9.87 16.26
N ASP A 51 4.15 -10.42 16.96
CA ASP A 51 2.86 -9.76 17.17
C ASP A 51 2.99 -8.43 17.91
N ASP A 52 3.96 -8.31 18.83
CA ASP A 52 4.29 -7.09 19.55
C ASP A 52 4.74 -5.96 18.62
N VAL A 53 5.56 -6.28 17.62
CA VAL A 53 6.03 -5.32 16.61
C VAL A 53 4.86 -4.85 15.75
N VAL A 54 4.04 -5.78 15.26
CA VAL A 54 2.86 -5.45 14.44
C VAL A 54 1.88 -4.59 15.23
N TYR A 55 1.59 -4.96 16.48
CA TYR A 55 0.68 -4.22 17.34
C TYR A 55 1.16 -2.78 17.59
N ASN A 56 2.46 -2.60 17.90
CA ASN A 56 3.04 -1.29 18.12
C ASN A 56 3.06 -0.43 16.84
N ASP A 57 3.29 -1.04 15.68
CA ASP A 57 3.28 -0.32 14.40
C ASP A 57 1.87 0.07 13.96
N VAL A 58 0.87 -0.79 14.17
CA VAL A 58 -0.55 -0.46 13.88
C VAL A 58 -1.04 0.70 14.74
N LYS A 59 -0.51 0.88 15.95
CA LYS A 59 -0.84 2.03 16.81
C LYS A 59 -0.22 3.36 16.35
N LYS A 60 0.73 3.34 15.41
CA LYS A 60 1.29 4.55 14.82
C LYS A 60 0.27 5.12 13.82
N ASN A 61 0.73 5.96 12.89
CA ASN A 61 -0.16 6.59 11.92
C ASN A 61 -0.29 5.75 10.63
N PHE A 62 -1.45 5.84 10.00
CA PHE A 62 -1.71 5.37 8.63
C PHE A 62 -1.93 6.56 7.69
N SER A 63 -1.24 7.69 7.91
CA SER A 63 -1.51 8.93 7.18
C SER A 63 -1.32 8.75 5.67
N CYS A 64 -0.36 7.93 5.27
CA CYS A 64 -0.14 7.62 3.86
C CYS A 64 -1.32 6.88 3.21
N VAL A 65 -1.96 5.97 3.95
CA VAL A 65 -3.15 5.26 3.46
C VAL A 65 -4.30 6.25 3.27
N ALA A 66 -4.48 7.17 4.21
CA ALA A 66 -5.51 8.21 4.10
C ALA A 66 -5.24 9.16 2.92
N GLU A 67 -3.99 9.60 2.73
CA GLU A 67 -3.56 10.42 1.58
C GLU A 67 -3.85 9.72 0.25
N PHE A 68 -3.45 8.45 0.12
CA PHE A 68 -3.69 7.64 -1.06
C PHE A 68 -5.19 7.50 -1.37
N LEU A 69 -6.01 7.18 -0.36
CA LEU A 69 -7.46 7.03 -0.54
C LEU A 69 -8.12 8.34 -0.96
N ASN A 70 -7.69 9.48 -0.42
CA ASN A 70 -8.20 10.78 -0.84
C ASN A 70 -7.86 11.08 -2.30
N LYS A 71 -6.62 10.82 -2.73
CA LYS A 71 -6.21 10.99 -4.13
C LYS A 71 -6.94 10.07 -5.08
N VAL A 72 -7.15 8.81 -4.70
CA VAL A 72 -7.96 7.87 -5.48
C VAL A 72 -9.41 8.34 -5.60
N LYS A 73 -10.00 8.88 -4.53
CA LYS A 73 -11.37 9.44 -4.59
C LYS A 73 -11.45 10.64 -5.53
N GLU A 74 -10.49 11.56 -5.47
CA GLU A 74 -10.40 12.71 -6.40
C GLU A 74 -10.30 12.28 -7.88
N LEU A 75 -9.78 11.08 -8.17
CA LEU A 75 -9.64 10.55 -9.52
C LEU A 75 -10.89 9.85 -10.07
N ILE A 76 -11.77 9.38 -9.18
CA ILE A 76 -12.97 8.61 -9.54
C ILE A 76 -14.24 9.48 -9.45
N ALA A 77 -14.16 10.62 -8.76
CA ALA A 77 -15.20 11.65 -8.72
C ALA A 77 -15.28 12.41 -10.06
#